data_AF-A0A5D3YAD4-F1
#
_entry.id   AF-A0A5D3YAD4-F1
#
_cell.length_a   1.000
_cell.length_b   1.000
_cell.length_c   1.000
_cell.angle_alpha   90.00
_cell.angle_beta   90.00
_cell.angle_gamma   90.00
#
_symmetry.space_group_name_H-M   'P 1'
#
loop_
_entity.id
_entity.type
_entity.pdbx_description
1 polymer ?
#
loop_
_entity_poly.entity_id
_entity_poly.type
_entity_poly.pdbx_seq_one_letter_code
_entity_poly.pdbx_strand_id
1 'polypeptide(L)'
;MLIILILFLLLTNSLALADALNPPVILVTQEGTKISATWSPVPNASGYQLFYAPFPFTGPESIKNVDMGNATSGSIELWDGAAFIVAVKAHNDAVSSNYSNIELFFLSKAPLLDPDAPAVTTGNWYKPPVAITWQWQLKAAKKGAMKNAMNDTTEDNDIDMNYPVQLYDIDLFNSSPSLINTLKASGKKVICYFSAGSYEDFRADKDKFQPAELGNPLDDWPDERWLDIRSHNVAEIMISRLNLALLKGCDGVEPDNIDAYQNNSGFDISARDQLAFNKLIANEAHKRGLSVGLKNDLDQIPDLINYFDFSINEQCHEFHECDALINFIANGKPVLNAEYQQSYMDNPAERQALCDISKGAQFSTLILPAALDDSRRFSCF
;
A
#
# COMPACT_ATOMS: atom_id res chain seq x y z
N MET A 1 38.38 -12.82 -80.47
CA MET A 1 39.63 -12.78 -79.68
C MET A 1 39.32 -12.05 -78.39
N LEU A 2 38.80 -12.79 -77.39
CA LEU A 2 39.44 -13.09 -76.09
C LEU A 2 38.98 -12.07 -75.02
N ILE A 3 37.91 -12.34 -74.26
CA ILE A 3 37.84 -13.06 -72.95
C ILE A 3 38.69 -12.36 -71.87
N ILE A 4 38.03 -11.87 -70.82
CA ILE A 4 38.20 -12.21 -69.39
C ILE A 4 37.26 -11.28 -68.59
N LEU A 5 36.16 -11.82 -68.06
CA LEU A 5 35.38 -11.17 -67.00
C LEU A 5 35.35 -12.13 -65.81
N ILE A 6 35.94 -11.70 -64.71
CA ILE A 6 36.11 -12.43 -63.46
C ILE A 6 34.75 -12.51 -62.76
N LEU A 7 34.27 -13.73 -62.52
CA LEU A 7 33.09 -14.02 -61.70
C LEU A 7 33.55 -14.17 -60.24
N PHE A 8 33.38 -13.13 -59.42
CA PHE A 8 33.50 -13.24 -57.96
C PHE A 8 32.13 -13.62 -57.39
N LEU A 9 32.00 -14.87 -56.94
CA LEU A 9 30.88 -15.34 -56.14
C LEU A 9 30.93 -14.63 -54.77
N LEU A 10 30.02 -13.70 -54.53
CA LEU A 10 29.74 -13.18 -53.18
C LEU A 10 28.63 -14.05 -52.56
N LEU A 11 29.05 -15.03 -51.75
CA LEU A 11 28.20 -15.66 -50.74
C LEU A 11 27.82 -14.60 -49.70
N THR A 12 26.67 -13.95 -49.87
CA THR A 12 26.04 -13.20 -48.78
C THR A 12 25.41 -14.21 -47.83
N ASN A 13 26.14 -14.58 -46.78
CA ASN A 13 25.50 -15.14 -45.58
C ASN A 13 24.67 -14.02 -44.96
N SER A 14 23.40 -13.94 -45.35
CA SER A 14 22.39 -13.23 -44.58
C SER A 14 22.16 -14.04 -43.30
N LEU A 15 22.92 -13.76 -42.26
CA LEU A 15 22.47 -14.00 -40.90
C LEU A 15 21.26 -13.09 -40.71
N ALA A 16 20.09 -13.59 -41.07
CA ALA A 16 18.83 -13.02 -40.60
C ALA A 16 18.89 -13.11 -39.07
N LEU A 17 19.08 -11.97 -38.41
CA LEU A 17 18.73 -11.86 -37.00
C LEU A 17 17.26 -12.27 -36.93
N ALA A 18 16.97 -13.38 -36.26
CA ALA A 18 15.59 -13.79 -36.01
C ALA A 18 14.88 -12.59 -35.37
N ASP A 19 13.75 -12.17 -35.95
CA ASP A 19 12.98 -11.04 -35.43
C ASP A 19 12.68 -11.27 -33.95
N ALA A 20 12.98 -10.27 -33.12
CA ALA A 20 12.77 -10.35 -31.69
C ALA A 20 11.27 -10.50 -31.41
N LEU A 21 10.91 -11.51 -30.61
CA LEU A 21 9.53 -11.68 -30.15
C LEU A 21 9.17 -10.58 -29.16
N ASN A 22 8.03 -9.93 -29.40
CA ASN A 22 7.47 -8.99 -28.43
C ASN A 22 7.06 -9.74 -27.16
N PRO A 23 7.27 -9.16 -25.96
CA PRO A 23 6.76 -9.75 -24.72
C PRO A 23 5.23 -9.81 -24.72
N PRO A 24 4.63 -10.90 -24.20
CA PRO A 24 3.19 -10.93 -23.98
C PRO A 24 2.80 -9.99 -22.84
N VAL A 25 1.51 -9.65 -22.75
CA VAL A 25 0.90 -8.99 -21.57
C VAL A 25 0.09 -10.04 -20.84
N ILE A 26 0.37 -10.25 -19.54
CA ILE A 26 -0.36 -11.18 -18.68
C ILE A 26 -1.40 -10.43 -17.84
N LEU A 27 -2.53 -11.08 -17.58
CA LEU A 27 -3.58 -10.65 -16.68
C LEU A 27 -3.90 -11.82 -15.74
N VAL A 28 -3.89 -11.56 -14.44
CA VAL A 28 -4.27 -12.53 -13.41
C VAL A 28 -5.62 -12.14 -12.83
N THR A 29 -6.52 -13.11 -12.70
CA THR A 29 -7.78 -12.99 -11.96
C THR A 29 -7.84 -14.02 -10.85
N GLN A 30 -8.57 -13.68 -9.80
CA GLN A 30 -8.72 -14.51 -8.61
C GLN A 30 -10.20 -14.69 -8.30
N GLU A 31 -10.58 -15.94 -8.01
CA GLU A 31 -11.89 -16.31 -7.49
C GLU A 31 -11.71 -17.28 -6.32
N GLY A 32 -11.81 -16.79 -5.10
CA GLY A 32 -11.46 -17.56 -3.90
C GLY A 32 -9.98 -17.98 -3.93
N THR A 33 -9.72 -19.29 -3.86
CA THR A 33 -8.38 -19.89 -3.96
C THR A 33 -7.96 -20.25 -5.39
N LYS A 34 -8.81 -19.98 -6.38
CA LYS A 34 -8.52 -20.23 -7.79
C LYS A 34 -7.90 -19.00 -8.42
N ILE A 35 -6.71 -19.18 -8.98
CA ILE A 35 -6.00 -18.20 -9.78
C ILE A 35 -6.13 -18.57 -11.25
N SER A 36 -6.51 -17.61 -12.08
CA SER A 36 -6.52 -17.76 -13.53
C SER A 36 -5.59 -16.72 -14.15
N ALA A 37 -4.68 -17.16 -15.01
CA ALA A 37 -3.81 -16.29 -15.77
C ALA A 37 -4.17 -16.39 -17.25
N THR A 38 -4.20 -15.24 -17.92
CA THR A 38 -4.38 -15.12 -19.37
C THR A 38 -3.30 -14.22 -19.92
N TRP A 39 -2.82 -14.46 -21.14
CA TRP A 39 -1.84 -13.58 -21.76
C TRP A 39 -2.06 -13.38 -23.26
N SER A 40 -1.61 -12.23 -23.75
CA SER A 40 -1.79 -11.83 -25.15
C SER A 40 -1.00 -12.76 -26.09
N PRO A 41 -1.60 -13.20 -27.22
CA PRO A 41 -0.86 -13.98 -28.21
C PRO A 41 0.25 -13.13 -28.87
N VAL A 42 1.41 -13.74 -29.09
CA VAL A 42 2.58 -13.12 -29.72
C VAL A 42 2.78 -13.71 -31.13
N PRO A 43 2.78 -12.88 -32.19
CA PRO A 43 3.06 -13.35 -33.55
C PRO A 43 4.41 -14.08 -33.64
N ASN A 44 4.46 -15.16 -34.42
CA ASN A 44 5.65 -16.00 -34.63
C ASN A 44 6.19 -16.74 -33.39
N ALA A 45 5.46 -16.74 -32.27
CA ALA A 45 5.75 -17.61 -31.15
C ALA A 45 5.24 -19.04 -31.43
N SER A 46 6.04 -20.05 -31.09
CA SER A 46 5.65 -21.47 -31.10
C SER A 46 5.43 -22.03 -29.68
N GLY A 47 5.53 -21.20 -28.65
CA GLY A 47 5.15 -21.56 -27.28
C GLY A 47 5.32 -20.42 -26.28
N TYR A 48 4.89 -20.70 -25.04
CA TYR A 48 5.00 -19.79 -23.91
C TYR A 48 5.55 -20.52 -22.68
N GLN A 49 6.36 -19.80 -21.91
CA GLN A 49 6.87 -20.27 -20.63
C GLN A 49 6.41 -19.33 -19.52
N LEU A 50 5.69 -19.88 -18.54
CA LEU A 50 5.26 -19.17 -17.36
C LEU A 50 6.32 -19.32 -16.28
N PHE A 51 6.73 -18.21 -15.69
CA PHE A 51 7.67 -18.13 -14.58
C PHE A 51 6.91 -17.72 -13.32
N TYR A 52 7.27 -18.32 -12.20
CA TYR A 52 6.69 -17.97 -10.91
C TYR A 52 7.74 -18.03 -9.79
N ALA A 53 7.59 -17.17 -8.79
CA ALA A 53 8.42 -17.19 -7.59
C ALA A 53 7.54 -16.93 -6.35
N PRO A 54 7.83 -17.57 -5.20
CA PRO A 54 7.11 -17.28 -3.97
C PRO A 54 7.32 -15.81 -3.58
N PHE A 55 6.30 -15.22 -2.96
CA PHE A 55 6.39 -13.91 -2.35
C PHE A 55 6.41 -14.03 -0.81
N PRO A 56 7.28 -13.30 -0.08
CA PRO A 56 8.29 -12.36 -0.57
C PRO A 56 9.37 -13.00 -1.45
N PHE A 57 9.84 -12.27 -2.46
CA PHE A 57 10.87 -12.77 -3.37
C PHE A 57 12.18 -12.99 -2.63
N THR A 58 12.68 -14.23 -2.61
CA THR A 58 13.87 -14.59 -1.84
C THR A 58 15.16 -14.59 -2.66
N GLY A 59 15.07 -14.39 -3.98
CA GLY A 59 16.22 -14.39 -4.89
C GLY A 59 15.96 -15.18 -6.18
N PRO A 60 16.82 -15.02 -7.21
CA PRO A 60 16.63 -15.64 -8.53
C PRO A 60 16.50 -17.17 -8.51
N GLU A 61 17.10 -17.83 -7.53
CA GLU A 61 17.02 -19.28 -7.33
C GLU A 61 15.63 -19.79 -6.93
N SER A 62 14.77 -18.90 -6.42
CA SER A 62 13.37 -19.21 -6.10
C SER A 62 12.46 -19.23 -7.33
N ILE A 63 12.94 -18.70 -8.48
CA ILE A 63 12.17 -18.66 -9.72
C ILE A 63 12.05 -20.07 -10.29
N LYS A 64 10.80 -20.51 -10.44
CA LYS A 64 10.41 -21.73 -11.13
C LYS A 64 9.72 -21.37 -12.44
N ASN A 65 9.57 -22.35 -13.32
CA ASN A 65 8.87 -22.18 -14.58
C ASN A 65 8.08 -23.42 -14.98
N VAL A 66 7.08 -23.21 -15.83
CA VAL A 66 6.24 -24.22 -16.45
C VAL A 66 6.15 -23.92 -17.94
N ASP A 67 6.40 -24.92 -18.77
CA ASP A 67 6.12 -24.84 -20.21
C ASP A 67 4.61 -24.92 -20.43
N MET A 68 4.05 -23.86 -21.02
CA MET A 68 2.62 -23.74 -21.31
C MET A 68 2.28 -24.15 -22.75
N GLY A 69 3.28 -24.52 -23.55
CA GLY A 69 3.10 -24.81 -24.97
C GLY A 69 2.41 -23.65 -25.68
N ASN A 70 1.41 -23.96 -26.51
CA ASN A 70 0.63 -22.96 -27.25
C ASN A 70 -0.51 -22.32 -26.44
N ALA A 71 -0.67 -22.67 -25.17
CA ALA A 71 -1.74 -22.12 -24.36
C ALA A 71 -1.52 -20.60 -24.15
N THR A 72 -2.61 -19.85 -24.16
CA THR A 72 -2.64 -18.42 -23.80
C THR A 72 -3.38 -18.16 -22.49
N SER A 73 -3.68 -19.23 -21.76
CA SER A 73 -4.33 -19.17 -20.45
C SER A 73 -4.07 -20.44 -19.63
N GLY A 74 -4.26 -20.33 -18.32
CA GLY A 74 -4.25 -21.45 -17.39
C GLY A 74 -4.91 -21.06 -16.08
N SER A 75 -5.33 -22.06 -15.30
CA SER A 75 -5.85 -21.82 -13.95
C SER A 75 -5.39 -22.89 -12.98
N ILE A 76 -5.20 -22.52 -11.72
CA ILE A 76 -4.79 -23.41 -10.64
C ILE A 76 -5.54 -23.06 -9.36
N GLU A 77 -5.91 -24.08 -8.59
CA GLU A 77 -6.29 -23.92 -7.19
C GLU A 77 -5.05 -24.04 -6.32
N LEU A 78 -4.88 -23.10 -5.40
CA LEU A 78 -3.76 -23.05 -4.47
C LEU A 78 -4.29 -23.02 -3.02
N TRP A 79 -3.39 -23.09 -2.05
CA TRP A 79 -3.75 -23.03 -0.64
C TRP A 79 -3.98 -21.59 -0.18
N ASP A 80 -4.73 -21.42 0.90
CA ASP A 80 -4.88 -20.14 1.58
C ASP A 80 -3.53 -19.67 2.16
N GLY A 81 -3.22 -18.39 2.00
CA GLY A 81 -1.91 -17.78 2.23
C GLY A 81 -0.92 -17.87 1.05
N ALA A 82 -1.26 -18.50 -0.08
CA ALA A 82 -0.36 -18.61 -1.22
C ALA A 82 -0.14 -17.25 -1.91
N ALA A 83 1.11 -16.81 -2.01
CA ALA A 83 1.49 -15.58 -2.68
C ALA A 83 2.60 -15.82 -3.69
N PHE A 84 2.38 -15.44 -4.94
CA PHE A 84 3.34 -15.67 -6.02
C PHE A 84 3.42 -14.50 -6.98
N ILE A 85 4.65 -14.19 -7.37
CA ILE A 85 4.97 -13.35 -8.51
C ILE A 85 4.93 -14.23 -9.75
N VAL A 86 4.27 -13.78 -10.83
CA VAL A 86 4.19 -14.50 -12.10
C VAL A 86 4.50 -13.60 -13.29
N ALA A 87 5.17 -14.17 -14.29
CA ALA A 87 5.45 -13.53 -15.57
C ALA A 87 5.50 -14.57 -16.68
N VAL A 88 5.31 -14.17 -17.93
CA VAL A 88 5.31 -15.06 -19.10
C VAL A 88 6.32 -14.58 -20.13
N LYS A 89 7.01 -15.52 -20.77
CA LYS A 89 7.80 -15.27 -21.99
C LYS A 89 7.18 -16.01 -23.15
N ALA A 90 7.18 -15.40 -24.33
CA ALA A 90 6.93 -16.11 -25.58
C ALA A 90 8.25 -16.64 -26.13
N HIS A 91 8.22 -17.78 -26.81
CA HIS A 91 9.40 -18.33 -27.47
C HIS A 91 9.04 -18.97 -28.81
N ASN A 92 10.07 -19.14 -29.65
CA ASN A 92 10.06 -20.04 -30.79
C ASN A 92 11.35 -20.86 -30.84
N ASP A 93 11.58 -21.60 -31.92
CA ASP A 93 12.75 -22.47 -32.07
C ASP A 93 14.10 -21.72 -32.05
N ALA A 94 14.10 -20.40 -32.23
CA ALA A 94 15.30 -19.57 -32.35
C ALA A 94 15.50 -18.59 -31.19
N VAL A 95 14.43 -18.01 -30.64
CA VAL A 95 14.51 -16.89 -29.68
C VAL A 95 13.42 -16.96 -28.60
N SER A 96 13.64 -16.24 -27.50
CA SER A 96 12.62 -15.93 -26.49
C SER A 96 12.46 -14.41 -26.36
N SER A 97 11.24 -13.95 -26.09
CA SER A 97 10.96 -12.55 -25.75
C SER A 97 11.62 -12.14 -24.43
N ASN A 98 11.52 -10.86 -24.05
CA ASN A 98 11.64 -10.47 -22.64
C ASN A 98 10.42 -10.97 -21.83
N TYR A 99 10.46 -10.83 -20.50
CA TYR A 99 9.30 -11.08 -19.65
C TYR A 99 8.15 -10.13 -19.98
N SER A 100 6.93 -10.62 -19.80
CA SER A 100 5.72 -9.79 -19.71
C SER A 100 5.81 -8.75 -18.58
N ASN A 101 4.75 -7.97 -18.40
CA ASN A 101 4.46 -7.38 -17.09
C ASN A 101 4.49 -8.47 -16.00
N ILE A 102 4.81 -8.06 -14.79
CA ILE A 102 4.84 -8.94 -13.64
C ILE A 102 3.51 -8.78 -12.91
N GLU A 103 2.84 -9.90 -12.66
CA GLU A 103 1.65 -9.94 -11.81
C GLU A 103 2.04 -10.55 -10.46
N LEU A 104 1.48 -10.03 -9.37
CA LEU A 104 1.58 -10.63 -8.05
C LEU A 104 0.17 -10.85 -7.54
N PHE A 105 -0.10 -12.05 -7.06
CA PHE A 105 -1.35 -12.36 -6.37
C PHE A 105 -1.09 -12.88 -4.97
N PHE A 106 -2.06 -12.66 -4.10
CA PHE A 106 -2.12 -13.20 -2.75
C PHE A 106 -3.47 -13.88 -2.58
N LEU A 107 -3.44 -15.18 -2.38
CA LEU A 107 -4.57 -15.91 -1.89
C LEU A 107 -4.50 -15.79 -0.37
N SER A 108 -5.21 -14.85 0.21
CA SER A 108 -5.36 -14.80 1.66
C SER A 108 -6.81 -14.46 1.93
N LYS A 109 -7.56 -15.44 2.42
CA LYS A 109 -8.87 -15.20 2.99
C LYS A 109 -8.66 -14.43 4.28
N ALA A 110 -9.46 -13.40 4.50
CA ALA A 110 -9.50 -12.71 5.77
C ALA A 110 -9.82 -13.70 6.89
N PRO A 111 -9.05 -13.70 7.98
CA PRO A 111 -9.47 -14.43 9.16
C PRO A 111 -10.83 -13.87 9.62
N LEU A 112 -11.59 -14.70 10.33
CA LEU A 112 -12.79 -14.20 10.99
C LEU A 112 -12.39 -13.12 11.99
N LEU A 113 -13.23 -12.10 12.11
CA LEU A 113 -13.07 -11.06 13.12
C LEU A 113 -13.17 -11.71 14.50
N ASP A 114 -12.11 -11.53 15.29
CA ASP A 114 -12.01 -12.07 16.63
C ASP A 114 -11.49 -10.98 17.58
N PRO A 115 -12.35 -10.42 18.45
CA PRO A 115 -11.96 -9.39 19.41
C PRO A 115 -10.98 -9.89 20.47
N ASP A 116 -10.82 -11.21 20.61
CA ASP A 116 -9.92 -11.83 21.59
C ASP A 116 -8.66 -12.40 20.90
N ALA A 117 -8.48 -12.17 19.60
CA ALA A 117 -7.31 -12.61 18.85
C ALA A 117 -6.01 -12.07 19.47
N PRO A 118 -5.00 -12.91 19.76
CA PRO A 118 -3.75 -12.45 20.36
C PRO A 118 -2.93 -11.60 19.38
N ALA A 119 -2.14 -10.67 19.91
CA ALA A 119 -1.23 -9.85 19.11
C ALA A 119 -0.11 -10.70 18.48
N VAL A 120 0.18 -10.44 17.21
CA VAL A 120 1.39 -10.93 16.54
C VAL A 120 2.56 -10.10 17.05
N THR A 121 3.34 -10.66 17.97
CA THR A 121 4.44 -9.92 18.64
C THR A 121 5.83 -10.25 18.09
N THR A 122 5.93 -11.26 17.21
CA THR A 122 7.17 -11.75 16.63
C THR A 122 7.20 -11.52 15.13
N GLY A 123 8.27 -10.90 14.64
CA GLY A 123 8.56 -10.73 13.22
C GLY A 123 9.56 -9.61 13.01
N ASN A 124 9.91 -9.40 11.75
CA ASN A 124 10.88 -8.39 11.35
C ASN A 124 10.17 -7.29 10.57
N TRP A 125 9.48 -6.41 11.29
CA TRP A 125 8.94 -5.17 10.76
C TRP A 125 9.63 -3.98 11.40
N TYR A 126 9.52 -2.83 10.74
CA TYR A 126 10.06 -1.59 11.27
C TYR A 126 9.31 -1.18 12.56
N LYS A 127 10.02 -0.66 13.57
CA LYS A 127 9.41 -0.11 14.78
C LYS A 127 9.89 1.33 14.93
N PRO A 128 9.06 2.32 14.60
CA PRO A 128 9.46 3.72 14.71
C PRO A 128 9.87 4.05 16.16
N PRO A 129 11.00 4.75 16.39
CA PRO A 129 11.35 5.20 17.74
C PRO A 129 10.49 6.37 18.20
N VAL A 130 10.34 6.54 19.51
CA VAL A 130 9.77 7.77 20.11
C VAL A 130 10.50 9.02 19.59
N ALA A 131 9.77 10.11 19.41
CA ALA A 131 10.28 11.39 18.92
C ALA A 131 10.91 11.35 17.52
N ILE A 132 10.47 10.40 16.67
CA ILE A 132 10.86 10.36 15.25
C ILE A 132 10.39 11.62 14.52
N THR A 133 11.24 12.20 13.65
CA THR A 133 10.81 13.30 12.77
C THR A 133 10.07 12.75 11.56
N TRP A 134 8.96 13.39 11.18
CA TRP A 134 8.09 12.89 10.13
C TRP A 134 7.50 13.99 9.24
N GLN A 135 6.95 13.54 8.11
CA GLN A 135 6.14 14.33 7.19
C GLN A 135 4.87 13.56 6.86
N TRP A 136 3.73 14.25 6.88
CA TRP A 136 2.44 13.70 6.45
C TRP A 136 1.93 14.48 5.25
N GLN A 137 1.70 13.80 4.14
CA GLN A 137 1.22 14.43 2.92
C GLN A 137 0.31 13.48 2.14
N LEU A 138 -0.99 13.67 2.30
CA LEU A 138 -2.05 12.90 1.64
C LEU A 138 -2.70 13.82 0.62
N LYS A 139 -2.15 13.86 -0.59
CA LYS A 139 -2.75 14.69 -1.64
C LYS A 139 -4.20 14.24 -1.87
N ALA A 140 -5.14 15.17 -1.76
CA ALA A 140 -6.52 14.94 -2.18
C ALA A 140 -6.54 14.39 -3.60
N ALA A 141 -7.08 13.19 -3.78
CA ALA A 141 -7.36 12.63 -5.10
C ALA A 141 -8.25 13.63 -5.84
N LYS A 142 -7.67 14.41 -6.74
CA LYS A 142 -8.48 15.27 -7.62
C LYS A 142 -9.36 14.33 -8.44
N LYS A 143 -10.67 14.49 -8.31
CA LYS A 143 -11.69 13.80 -9.12
C LYS A 143 -11.27 13.87 -10.59
N GLY A 144 -10.86 12.73 -11.16
CA GLY A 144 -10.40 12.61 -12.55
C GLY A 144 -8.90 12.37 -12.80
N ALA A 145 -8.05 12.26 -11.77
CA ALA A 145 -6.61 11.97 -11.94
C ALA A 145 -6.28 10.49 -12.22
N MET A 146 -7.22 9.57 -12.00
CA MET A 146 -6.98 8.14 -12.15
C MET A 146 -6.65 7.69 -13.57
N LYS A 147 -5.36 7.45 -13.85
CA LYS A 147 -4.92 6.46 -14.84
C LYS A 147 -3.98 5.47 -14.17
N ASN A 148 -4.43 4.21 -14.11
CA ASN A 148 -3.65 2.99 -13.88
C ASN A 148 -2.36 3.13 -13.05
N ALA A 149 -2.48 3.04 -11.72
CA ALA A 149 -1.40 3.13 -10.72
C ALA A 149 -0.23 2.10 -10.88
N MET A 150 -0.30 1.19 -11.85
CA MET A 150 0.78 0.25 -12.21
C MET A 150 1.61 0.73 -13.43
N ASN A 151 1.13 1.70 -14.21
CA ASN A 151 1.76 2.16 -15.45
C ASN A 151 1.92 3.70 -15.56
N ASP A 152 1.49 4.48 -14.56
CA ASP A 152 1.63 5.93 -14.60
C ASP A 152 2.95 6.39 -13.99
N THR A 153 3.83 6.92 -14.83
CA THR A 153 5.13 7.48 -14.45
C THR A 153 5.07 8.98 -14.19
N THR A 154 3.88 9.60 -14.07
CA THR A 154 3.74 11.07 -14.10
C THR A 154 3.05 11.73 -12.90
N GLU A 155 2.65 10.98 -11.86
CA GLU A 155 2.01 11.58 -10.66
C GLU A 155 2.94 11.79 -9.45
N ASP A 156 4.20 11.37 -9.52
CA ASP A 156 5.19 11.45 -8.41
C ASP A 156 5.64 12.88 -8.04
N ASN A 157 5.23 13.91 -8.79
CA ASN A 157 5.82 15.25 -8.74
C ASN A 157 5.34 16.16 -7.59
N ASP A 158 4.38 15.73 -6.77
CA ASP A 158 3.77 16.62 -5.77
C ASP A 158 4.18 16.33 -4.32
N ILE A 159 4.83 15.20 -4.01
CA ILE A 159 5.35 14.94 -2.65
C ILE A 159 6.69 15.65 -2.47
N ASP A 160 6.78 16.56 -1.49
CA ASP A 160 8.06 17.21 -1.19
C ASP A 160 8.99 16.26 -0.42
N MET A 161 9.90 15.62 -1.15
CA MET A 161 10.88 14.68 -0.61
C MET A 161 12.07 15.35 0.11
N ASN A 162 12.14 16.69 0.15
CA ASN A 162 13.31 17.43 0.65
C ASN A 162 13.29 17.67 2.15
N TYR A 163 12.20 17.35 2.87
CA TYR A 163 12.17 17.53 4.31
C TYR A 163 13.23 16.65 4.99
N PRO A 164 14.02 17.19 5.94
CA PRO A 164 15.04 16.45 6.68
C PRO A 164 14.41 15.60 7.79
N VAL A 165 13.47 14.74 7.41
CA VAL A 165 12.70 13.86 8.31
C VAL A 165 13.05 12.40 8.06
N GLN A 166 12.83 11.58 9.08
CA GLN A 166 13.13 10.14 9.07
C GLN A 166 11.99 9.31 8.48
N LEU A 167 10.75 9.79 8.58
CA LEU A 167 9.55 9.07 8.17
C LEU A 167 8.65 9.94 7.29
N TYR A 168 8.08 9.34 6.25
CA TYR A 168 7.04 9.92 5.41
C TYR A 168 5.79 9.08 5.51
N ASP A 169 4.65 9.72 5.69
CA ASP A 169 3.33 9.12 5.55
C ASP A 169 2.63 9.70 4.33
N ILE A 170 2.33 8.83 3.37
CA ILE A 170 1.85 9.18 2.02
C ILE A 170 0.76 8.21 1.56
N ASP A 171 -0.10 8.67 0.65
CA ASP A 171 -1.23 7.88 0.16
C ASP A 171 -0.79 6.58 -0.55
N LEU A 172 -1.36 5.44 -0.13
CA LEU A 172 -1.05 4.11 -0.68
C LEU A 172 -1.34 4.01 -2.17
N PHE A 173 -2.44 4.55 -2.66
CA PHE A 173 -2.87 4.36 -4.04
C PHE A 173 -2.18 5.33 -4.99
N ASN A 174 -2.01 6.58 -4.57
CA ASN A 174 -1.50 7.69 -5.37
C ASN A 174 0.04 7.80 -5.35
N SER A 175 0.72 7.04 -4.50
CA SER A 175 2.19 6.99 -4.48
C SER A 175 2.72 5.83 -5.32
N SER A 176 3.63 6.10 -6.26
CA SER A 176 4.23 5.04 -7.05
C SER A 176 5.30 4.25 -6.27
N PRO A 177 5.58 2.99 -6.65
CA PRO A 177 6.75 2.27 -6.13
C PRO A 177 8.07 3.02 -6.35
N SER A 178 8.19 3.83 -7.42
CA SER A 178 9.40 4.60 -7.72
C SER A 178 9.62 5.72 -6.69
N LEU A 179 8.56 6.44 -6.34
CA LEU A 179 8.57 7.45 -5.28
C LEU A 179 8.96 6.83 -3.93
N ILE A 180 8.31 5.72 -3.55
CA ILE A 180 8.59 5.00 -2.30
C ILE A 180 10.06 4.56 -2.27
N ASN A 181 10.55 3.95 -3.34
CA ASN A 181 11.94 3.52 -3.44
C ASN A 181 12.93 4.70 -3.37
N THR A 182 12.58 5.85 -3.94
CA THR A 182 13.41 7.07 -3.89
C THR A 182 13.53 7.59 -2.46
N LEU A 183 12.41 7.71 -1.73
CA LEU A 183 12.41 8.06 -0.32
C LEU A 183 13.25 7.08 0.49
N LYS A 184 13.06 5.78 0.31
CA LYS A 184 13.80 4.74 1.04
C LYS A 184 15.30 4.73 0.73
N ALA A 185 15.68 4.95 -0.54
CA ALA A 185 17.08 5.07 -0.94
C ALA A 185 17.78 6.27 -0.29
N SER A 186 17.02 7.31 0.10
CA SER A 186 17.52 8.45 0.88
C SER A 186 17.58 8.21 2.40
N GLY A 187 17.34 6.96 2.84
CA GLY A 187 17.40 6.56 4.25
C GLY A 187 16.11 6.82 5.04
N LYS A 188 15.03 7.19 4.36
CA LYS A 188 13.72 7.46 4.97
C LYS A 188 12.91 6.17 5.10
N LYS A 189 11.95 6.19 6.03
CA LYS A 189 10.91 5.17 6.17
C LYS A 189 9.61 5.66 5.60
N VAL A 190 8.84 4.76 4.98
CA VAL A 190 7.59 5.13 4.31
C VAL A 190 6.42 4.37 4.94
N ILE A 191 5.48 5.10 5.52
CA ILE A 191 4.16 4.64 5.94
C ILE A 191 3.19 4.95 4.80
N CYS A 192 2.29 4.02 4.51
CA CYS A 192 1.32 4.16 3.43
C CYS A 192 -0.10 4.25 3.99
N TYR A 193 -0.72 5.41 3.81
CA TYR A 193 -2.10 5.70 4.18
C TYR A 193 -3.12 4.95 3.31
N PHE A 194 -4.16 4.41 3.93
CA PHE A 194 -5.42 4.08 3.27
C PHE A 194 -6.56 4.16 4.28
N SER A 195 -7.76 4.53 3.84
CA SER A 195 -8.92 4.40 4.73
C SER A 195 -9.32 2.93 4.91
N ALA A 196 -9.41 2.49 6.16
CA ALA A 196 -9.82 1.13 6.50
C ALA A 196 -11.30 1.04 6.87
N GLY A 197 -11.84 2.05 7.55
CA GLY A 197 -13.24 2.09 7.99
C GLY A 197 -14.17 2.92 7.11
N SER A 198 -13.70 3.48 6.00
CA SER A 198 -14.55 4.20 5.05
C SER A 198 -14.33 3.80 3.58
N TYR A 199 -15.37 4.04 2.79
CA TYR A 199 -15.43 3.89 1.35
C TYR A 199 -15.15 5.23 0.68
N GLU A 200 -14.20 5.22 -0.24
CA GLU A 200 -13.79 6.37 -1.06
C GLU A 200 -14.11 6.08 -2.54
N ASP A 201 -15.05 6.83 -3.11
CA ASP A 201 -15.64 6.55 -4.44
C ASP A 201 -14.67 6.71 -5.63
N PHE A 202 -13.47 7.23 -5.36
CA PHE A 202 -12.41 7.47 -6.31
C PHE A 202 -11.29 6.44 -6.24
N ARG A 203 -11.37 5.42 -5.37
CA ARG A 203 -10.34 4.36 -5.29
C ARG A 203 -10.50 3.34 -6.41
N ALA A 204 -9.37 2.79 -6.87
CA ALA A 204 -9.35 1.79 -7.93
C ALA A 204 -10.09 0.49 -7.57
N ASP A 205 -10.24 0.19 -6.29
CA ASP A 205 -10.90 -1.00 -5.76
C ASP A 205 -12.34 -0.76 -5.29
N LYS A 206 -12.91 0.44 -5.53
CA LYS A 206 -14.26 0.83 -5.10
C LYS A 206 -15.36 -0.17 -5.49
N ASP A 207 -15.23 -0.81 -6.65
CA ASP A 207 -16.25 -1.72 -7.19
C ASP A 207 -16.24 -3.10 -6.50
N LYS A 208 -15.32 -3.34 -5.56
CA LYS A 208 -15.29 -4.54 -4.71
C LYS A 208 -16.23 -4.43 -3.50
N PHE A 209 -16.60 -3.22 -3.10
CA PHE A 209 -17.52 -2.98 -2.00
C PHE A 209 -18.96 -3.26 -2.43
N GLN A 210 -19.73 -3.88 -1.55
CA GLN A 210 -21.15 -4.16 -1.77
C GLN A 210 -21.99 -2.98 -1.28
N PRO A 211 -23.13 -2.66 -1.92
CA PRO A 211 -24.00 -1.56 -1.47
C PRO A 211 -24.47 -1.68 0.00
N ALA A 212 -24.59 -2.90 0.52
CA ALA A 212 -25.00 -3.15 1.91
C ALA A 212 -23.91 -2.81 2.94
N GLU A 213 -22.66 -2.62 2.50
CA GLU A 213 -21.51 -2.28 3.34
C GLU A 213 -21.33 -0.77 3.48
N LEU A 214 -22.07 0.04 2.70
CA LEU A 214 -21.92 1.48 2.66
C LEU A 214 -22.92 2.15 3.61
N GLY A 215 -22.39 2.79 4.64
CA GLY A 215 -23.13 3.48 5.68
C GLY A 215 -23.40 4.95 5.34
N ASN A 216 -23.54 5.76 6.40
CA ASN A 216 -23.70 7.19 6.29
C ASN A 216 -22.44 7.86 5.73
N PRO A 217 -22.58 9.03 5.07
CA PRO A 217 -21.43 9.88 4.76
C PRO A 217 -20.65 10.29 6.02
N LEU A 218 -19.35 10.51 5.89
CA LEU A 218 -18.55 11.17 6.93
C LEU A 218 -18.96 12.65 7.00
N ASP A 219 -18.86 13.25 8.19
CA ASP A 219 -19.36 14.62 8.43
C ASP A 219 -18.59 15.67 7.60
N ASP A 220 -17.27 15.59 7.57
CA ASP A 220 -16.42 16.53 6.83
C ASP A 220 -16.16 16.11 5.36
N TRP A 221 -16.51 14.88 5.01
CA TRP A 221 -16.21 14.25 3.71
C TRP A 221 -17.48 13.60 3.11
N PRO A 222 -18.37 14.38 2.47
CA PRO A 222 -19.69 13.89 2.03
C PRO A 222 -19.66 12.88 0.89
N ASP A 223 -18.55 12.82 0.13
CA ASP A 223 -18.31 11.82 -0.93
C ASP A 223 -17.72 10.51 -0.36
N GLU A 224 -17.39 10.48 0.93
CA GLU A 224 -16.84 9.33 1.67
C GLU A 224 -17.90 8.75 2.60
N ARG A 225 -17.93 7.42 2.77
CA ARG A 225 -18.96 6.74 3.57
C ARG A 225 -18.36 5.77 4.55
N TRP A 226 -18.91 5.70 5.76
CA TRP A 226 -18.54 4.66 6.72
C TRP A 226 -18.78 3.25 6.15
N LEU A 227 -17.93 2.29 6.52
CA LEU A 227 -18.07 0.88 6.14
C LEU A 227 -18.66 0.05 7.29
N ASP A 228 -19.44 -0.98 6.95
CA ASP A 228 -19.73 -2.05 7.92
C ASP A 228 -18.48 -2.93 8.10
N ILE A 229 -17.64 -2.55 9.07
CA ILE A 229 -16.38 -3.22 9.38
C ILE A 229 -16.55 -4.68 9.85
N ARG A 230 -17.78 -5.12 10.14
CA ARG A 230 -18.08 -6.53 10.45
C ARG A 230 -18.17 -7.40 9.20
N SER A 231 -18.27 -6.78 8.02
CA SER A 231 -18.32 -7.51 6.76
C SER A 231 -17.01 -8.23 6.49
N HIS A 232 -17.13 -9.53 6.21
CA HIS A 232 -16.00 -10.33 5.78
C HIS A 232 -15.41 -9.81 4.45
N ASN A 233 -16.24 -9.29 3.54
CA ASN A 233 -15.75 -8.74 2.27
C ASN A 233 -14.98 -7.42 2.46
N VAL A 234 -15.37 -6.58 3.42
CA VAL A 234 -14.56 -5.41 3.82
C VAL A 234 -13.19 -5.85 4.34
N ALA A 235 -13.14 -6.88 5.20
CA ALA A 235 -11.86 -7.42 5.68
C ALA A 235 -10.96 -7.97 4.55
N GLU A 236 -11.53 -8.64 3.54
CA GLU A 236 -10.81 -9.10 2.33
C GLU A 236 -10.21 -7.93 1.53
N ILE A 237 -10.97 -6.84 1.40
CA ILE A 237 -10.51 -5.63 0.70
C ILE A 237 -9.35 -5.00 1.47
N MET A 238 -9.43 -4.90 2.79
CA MET A 238 -8.33 -4.33 3.59
C MET A 238 -7.08 -5.19 3.55
N ILE A 239 -7.23 -6.51 3.56
CA ILE A 239 -6.11 -7.42 3.33
C ILE A 239 -5.48 -7.22 1.95
N SER A 240 -6.30 -6.98 0.92
CA SER A 240 -5.80 -6.64 -0.41
C SER A 240 -5.03 -5.30 -0.41
N ARG A 241 -5.47 -4.31 0.38
CA ARG A 241 -4.74 -3.04 0.54
C ARG A 241 -3.42 -3.23 1.29
N LEU A 242 -3.38 -4.06 2.34
CA LEU A 242 -2.14 -4.43 3.03
C LEU A 242 -1.16 -5.17 2.09
N ASN A 243 -1.66 -6.08 1.26
CA ASN A 243 -0.87 -6.74 0.21
C ASN A 243 -0.30 -5.72 -0.78
N LEU A 244 -1.07 -4.72 -1.19
CA LEU A 244 -0.62 -3.63 -2.06
C LEU A 244 0.48 -2.81 -1.39
N ALA A 245 0.35 -2.48 -0.10
CA ALA A 245 1.37 -1.74 0.65
C ALA A 245 2.71 -2.48 0.69
N LEU A 246 2.67 -3.77 0.98
CA LEU A 246 3.85 -4.63 0.95
C LEU A 246 4.48 -4.69 -0.46
N LEU A 247 3.65 -4.83 -1.50
CA LEU A 247 4.10 -4.87 -2.90
C LEU A 247 4.76 -3.55 -3.33
N LYS A 248 4.19 -2.41 -2.94
CA LYS A 248 4.73 -1.08 -3.23
C LYS A 248 6.01 -0.76 -2.45
N GLY A 249 6.34 -1.56 -1.44
CA GLY A 249 7.56 -1.43 -0.65
C GLY A 249 7.42 -0.53 0.57
N CYS A 250 6.21 -0.27 1.05
CA CYS A 250 5.97 0.46 2.28
C CYS A 250 6.68 -0.22 3.47
N ASP A 251 7.18 0.54 4.43
CA ASP A 251 7.72 0.02 5.70
C ASP A 251 6.60 -0.18 6.74
N GLY A 252 5.46 0.50 6.57
CA GLY A 252 4.27 0.34 7.39
C GLY A 252 3.02 0.97 6.76
N VAL A 253 1.92 0.98 7.50
CA VAL A 253 0.62 1.50 7.04
C VAL A 253 -0.08 2.37 8.08
N GLU A 254 -0.85 3.34 7.59
CA GLU A 254 -1.82 4.14 8.36
C GLU A 254 -3.23 3.75 7.88
N PRO A 255 -3.91 2.80 8.56
CA PRO A 255 -5.32 2.50 8.33
C PRO A 255 -6.20 3.56 9.00
N ASP A 256 -6.86 4.41 8.21
CA ASP A 256 -7.69 5.52 8.69
C ASP A 256 -9.14 5.10 8.98
N ASN A 257 -9.88 5.96 9.70
CA ASN A 257 -11.29 5.78 10.06
C ASN A 257 -11.55 4.48 10.85
N ILE A 258 -10.63 4.10 11.73
CA ILE A 258 -10.71 2.87 12.54
C ILE A 258 -11.37 3.09 13.92
N ASP A 259 -12.32 4.02 13.97
CA ASP A 259 -13.07 4.49 15.15
C ASP A 259 -14.58 4.64 14.85
N ALA A 260 -15.10 3.89 13.86
CA ALA A 260 -16.48 3.98 13.38
C ALA A 260 -17.55 3.78 14.48
N TYR A 261 -17.24 3.04 15.55
CA TYR A 261 -18.16 2.83 16.68
C TYR A 261 -18.42 4.11 17.52
N GLN A 262 -17.55 5.12 17.42
CA GLN A 262 -17.71 6.42 18.08
C GLN A 262 -18.47 7.42 17.18
N ASN A 263 -18.77 7.03 15.94
CA ASN A 263 -19.30 7.90 14.91
C ASN A 263 -20.71 7.49 14.46
N ASN A 264 -21.44 8.39 13.80
CA ASN A 264 -22.74 8.10 13.22
C ASN A 264 -22.60 7.35 11.88
N SER A 265 -22.02 6.15 11.93
CA SER A 265 -21.71 5.33 10.74
C SER A 265 -22.94 4.87 9.95
N GLY A 266 -24.13 4.95 10.54
CA GLY A 266 -25.34 4.33 9.99
C GLY A 266 -25.44 2.83 10.27
N PHE A 267 -24.46 2.28 11.00
CA PHE A 267 -24.44 0.91 11.50
C PHE A 267 -24.40 0.90 13.03
N ASP A 268 -24.98 -0.13 13.63
CA ASP A 268 -24.83 -0.41 15.07
C ASP A 268 -23.52 -1.17 15.29
N ILE A 269 -22.40 -0.45 15.20
CA ILE A 269 -21.04 -0.99 15.42
C ILE A 269 -20.73 -0.84 16.92
N SER A 270 -20.50 -1.96 17.60
CA SER A 270 -20.07 -1.92 18.99
C SER A 270 -18.56 -1.67 19.12
N ALA A 271 -18.11 -1.20 20.29
CA ALA A 271 -16.68 -1.13 20.60
C ALA A 271 -15.97 -2.48 20.41
N ARG A 272 -16.65 -3.61 20.69
CA ARG A 272 -16.09 -4.96 20.50
C ARG A 272 -15.93 -5.31 19.01
N ASP A 273 -16.82 -4.83 18.15
CA ASP A 273 -16.69 -5.02 16.70
C ASP A 273 -15.49 -4.21 16.16
N GLN A 274 -15.35 -2.96 16.60
CA GLN A 274 -14.17 -2.14 16.25
C GLN A 274 -12.88 -2.80 16.72
N LEU A 275 -12.85 -3.29 17.96
CA LEU A 275 -11.68 -3.93 18.52
C LEU A 275 -11.27 -5.16 17.69
N ALA A 276 -12.23 -5.97 17.25
CA ALA A 276 -11.96 -7.13 16.41
C ALA A 276 -11.38 -6.73 15.04
N PHE A 277 -11.91 -5.67 14.43
CA PHE A 277 -11.42 -5.15 13.16
C PHE A 277 -10.00 -4.57 13.28
N ASN A 278 -9.76 -3.74 14.29
CA ASN A 278 -8.46 -3.09 14.53
C ASN A 278 -7.38 -4.13 14.82
N LYS A 279 -7.70 -5.18 15.60
CA LYS A 279 -6.80 -6.32 15.84
C LYS A 279 -6.52 -7.13 14.56
N LEU A 280 -7.52 -7.36 13.70
CA LEU A 280 -7.33 -8.02 12.41
C LEU A 280 -6.34 -7.22 11.55
N ILE A 281 -6.57 -5.91 11.37
CA ILE A 281 -5.72 -5.05 10.55
C ILE A 281 -4.28 -5.08 11.06
N ALA A 282 -4.08 -4.88 12.36
CA ALA A 282 -2.74 -4.84 12.94
C ALA A 282 -2.00 -6.18 12.78
N ASN A 283 -2.66 -7.29 13.12
CA ASN A 283 -2.06 -8.62 12.97
C ASN A 283 -1.75 -8.97 11.51
N GLU A 284 -2.62 -8.60 10.58
CA GLU A 284 -2.39 -8.84 9.16
C GLU A 284 -1.28 -7.94 8.58
N ALA A 285 -1.11 -6.71 9.08
CA ALA A 285 0.04 -5.88 8.75
C ALA A 285 1.36 -6.51 9.26
N HIS A 286 1.40 -6.98 10.50
CA HIS A 286 2.59 -7.63 11.07
C HIS A 286 2.97 -8.93 10.37
N LYS A 287 2.00 -9.76 9.98
CA LYS A 287 2.25 -10.97 9.16
C LYS A 287 2.91 -10.64 7.82
N ARG A 288 2.71 -9.42 7.33
CA ARG A 288 3.31 -8.87 6.10
C ARG A 288 4.63 -8.13 6.35
N GLY A 289 5.10 -8.07 7.59
CA GLY A 289 6.31 -7.32 7.93
C GLY A 289 6.15 -5.80 7.86
N LEU A 290 4.90 -5.30 7.87
CA LEU A 290 4.58 -3.88 7.88
C LEU A 290 4.37 -3.40 9.32
N SER A 291 4.92 -2.23 9.66
CA SER A 291 4.45 -1.49 10.85
C SER A 291 3.00 -1.06 10.67
N VAL A 292 2.29 -0.77 11.76
CA VAL A 292 0.90 -0.28 11.70
C VAL A 292 0.64 0.80 12.75
N GLY A 293 0.03 1.90 12.32
CA GLY A 293 -0.36 3.03 13.17
C GLY A 293 -1.81 2.91 13.66
N LEU A 294 -2.06 3.21 14.94
CA LEU A 294 -3.41 3.41 15.45
C LEU A 294 -3.80 4.87 15.15
N LYS A 295 -4.72 5.05 14.21
CA LYS A 295 -5.28 6.34 13.86
C LYS A 295 -6.46 6.66 14.78
N ASN A 296 -6.32 7.70 15.60
CA ASN A 296 -7.30 8.09 16.62
C ASN A 296 -7.68 6.90 17.54
N ASP A 297 -8.96 6.55 17.70
CA ASP A 297 -9.48 5.44 18.55
C ASP A 297 -8.89 5.40 19.98
N LEU A 298 -8.84 6.56 20.64
CA LEU A 298 -8.12 6.74 21.91
C LEU A 298 -8.67 5.86 23.04
N ASP A 299 -9.98 5.63 23.05
CA ASP A 299 -10.68 4.86 24.07
C ASP A 299 -10.26 3.38 24.11
N GLN A 300 -9.82 2.82 22.97
CA GLN A 300 -9.39 1.42 22.87
C GLN A 300 -7.88 1.21 23.03
N ILE A 301 -7.10 2.27 23.25
CA ILE A 301 -5.65 2.17 23.47
C ILE A 301 -5.27 1.11 24.51
N PRO A 302 -5.94 0.98 25.68
CA PRO A 302 -5.58 -0.04 26.67
C PRO A 302 -5.62 -1.48 26.12
N ASP A 303 -6.54 -1.76 25.19
CA ASP A 303 -6.71 -3.08 24.57
C ASP A 303 -5.87 -3.24 23.28
N LEU A 304 -5.49 -2.13 22.65
CA LEU A 304 -4.80 -2.09 21.36
C LEU A 304 -3.29 -1.78 21.45
N ILE A 305 -2.79 -1.35 22.61
CA ILE A 305 -1.40 -0.91 22.76
C ILE A 305 -0.37 -1.98 22.36
N ASN A 306 -0.70 -3.27 22.46
CA ASN A 306 0.21 -4.36 22.06
C ASN A 306 0.15 -4.72 20.57
N TYR A 307 -0.79 -4.16 19.81
CA TYR A 307 -1.04 -4.46 18.40
C TYR A 307 -0.45 -3.41 17.46
N PHE A 308 -0.42 -2.14 17.87
CA PHE A 308 0.05 -1.04 17.01
C PHE A 308 1.48 -0.61 17.35
N ASP A 309 2.24 -0.16 16.37
CA ASP A 309 3.66 0.21 16.53
C ASP A 309 3.86 1.71 16.84
N PHE A 310 2.87 2.53 16.51
CA PHE A 310 2.82 3.97 16.74
C PHE A 310 1.36 4.43 16.74
N SER A 311 1.12 5.68 17.15
CA SER A 311 -0.18 6.34 16.98
C SER A 311 -0.03 7.47 15.96
N ILE A 312 -1.05 7.66 15.13
CA ILE A 312 -1.29 8.92 14.44
C ILE A 312 -2.56 9.52 15.06
N ASN A 313 -2.48 10.76 15.49
CA ASN A 313 -3.60 11.44 16.13
C ASN A 313 -3.79 12.82 15.53
N GLU A 314 -5.05 13.19 15.32
CA GLU A 314 -5.41 14.54 14.91
C GLU A 314 -5.97 15.32 16.09
N GLN A 315 -5.45 16.53 16.31
CA GLN A 315 -6.06 17.56 17.14
C GLN A 315 -6.16 17.22 18.65
N CYS A 316 -5.24 16.42 19.20
CA CYS A 316 -5.32 16.05 20.62
C CYS A 316 -5.27 17.28 21.54
N HIS A 317 -4.57 18.34 21.13
CA HIS A 317 -4.46 19.56 21.93
C HIS A 317 -5.74 20.39 21.87
N GLU A 318 -6.37 20.45 20.70
CA GLU A 318 -7.66 21.11 20.49
C GLU A 318 -8.78 20.43 21.27
N PHE A 319 -8.83 19.10 21.25
CA PHE A 319 -9.88 18.32 21.92
C PHE A 319 -9.52 17.90 23.37
N HIS A 320 -8.35 18.31 23.87
CA HIS A 320 -7.88 18.03 25.22
C HIS A 320 -7.80 16.52 25.58
N GLU A 321 -7.32 15.73 24.63
CA GLU A 321 -7.31 14.26 24.72
C GLU A 321 -5.89 13.65 24.63
N CYS A 322 -4.85 14.48 24.61
CA CYS A 322 -3.46 14.04 24.53
C CYS A 322 -3.04 13.07 25.66
N ASP A 323 -3.68 13.11 26.83
CA ASP A 323 -3.33 12.27 27.98
C ASP A 323 -3.47 10.77 27.67
N ALA A 324 -4.43 10.37 26.83
CA ALA A 324 -4.61 8.97 26.44
C ALA A 324 -3.43 8.43 25.63
N LEU A 325 -2.82 9.30 24.80
CA LEU A 325 -1.72 8.96 23.89
C LEU A 325 -0.38 8.73 24.62
N ILE A 326 -0.24 9.22 25.86
CA ILE A 326 0.96 8.97 26.69
C ILE A 326 1.23 7.48 26.87
N ASN A 327 0.20 6.63 26.79
CA ASN A 327 0.37 5.17 26.83
C ASN A 327 1.28 4.63 25.70
N PHE A 328 1.28 5.25 24.50
CA PHE A 328 2.23 4.90 23.43
C PHE A 328 3.66 5.24 23.84
N ILE A 329 3.89 6.45 24.34
CA ILE A 329 5.22 6.89 24.80
C ILE A 329 5.74 5.99 25.93
N ALA A 330 4.89 5.66 26.91
CA ALA A 330 5.23 4.78 28.01
C ALA A 330 5.60 3.35 27.56
N ASN A 331 5.11 2.92 26.39
CA ASN A 331 5.44 1.65 25.75
C ASN A 331 6.55 1.77 24.70
N GLY A 332 7.25 2.91 24.63
CA GLY A 332 8.37 3.14 23.72
C GLY A 332 7.95 3.30 22.26
N LYS A 333 6.72 3.75 22.00
CA LYS A 333 6.13 3.93 20.67
C LYS A 333 5.84 5.41 20.42
N PRO A 334 6.13 5.95 19.22
CA PRO A 334 5.90 7.36 18.97
C PRO A 334 4.40 7.67 18.82
N VAL A 335 4.09 8.92 19.18
CA VAL A 335 2.83 9.58 18.85
C VAL A 335 3.14 10.60 17.77
N LEU A 336 2.55 10.41 16.61
CA LEU A 336 2.61 11.31 15.46
C LEU A 336 1.35 12.18 15.50
N ASN A 337 1.44 13.39 16.05
CA ASN A 337 0.27 14.25 16.25
C ASN A 337 0.18 15.33 15.16
N ALA A 338 -1.02 15.65 14.68
CA ALA A 338 -1.26 16.72 13.74
C ALA A 338 -2.23 17.75 14.32
N GLU A 339 -1.93 19.03 14.19
CA GLU A 339 -2.79 20.13 14.64
C GLU A 339 -3.16 21.05 13.48
N TYR A 340 -4.43 21.46 13.40
CA TYR A 340 -4.98 22.18 12.25
C TYR A 340 -5.48 23.59 12.57
N GLN A 341 -5.48 24.00 13.85
CA GLN A 341 -5.99 25.32 14.21
C GLN A 341 -5.21 26.43 13.52
N GLN A 342 -5.97 27.37 12.93
CA GLN A 342 -5.43 28.54 12.25
C GLN A 342 -4.60 29.42 13.20
N SER A 343 -4.90 29.40 14.50
CA SER A 343 -4.15 30.11 15.53
C SER A 343 -2.67 29.68 15.59
N TYR A 344 -2.40 28.37 15.57
CA TYR A 344 -1.03 27.83 15.52
C TYR A 344 -0.32 28.19 14.22
N MET A 345 -1.07 28.26 13.13
CA MET A 345 -0.54 28.69 11.84
C MET A 345 -0.09 30.16 11.87
N ASP A 346 -0.93 31.06 12.37
CA ASP A 346 -0.72 32.50 12.23
C ASP A 346 -0.01 33.17 13.39
N ASN A 347 -0.02 32.57 14.58
CA ASN A 347 0.58 33.13 15.78
C ASN A 347 1.86 32.34 16.18
N PRO A 348 3.07 32.90 16.00
CA PRO A 348 4.31 32.25 16.41
C PRO A 348 4.39 31.93 17.91
N ALA A 349 3.78 32.74 18.78
CA ALA A 349 3.83 32.53 20.22
C ALA A 349 2.98 31.34 20.66
N GLU A 350 1.77 31.21 20.11
CA GLU A 350 0.88 30.06 20.41
C GLU A 350 1.45 28.76 19.87
N ARG A 351 2.00 28.78 18.64
CA ARG A 351 2.73 27.64 18.10
C ARG A 351 3.95 27.26 18.93
N GLN A 352 4.72 28.23 19.43
CA GLN A 352 5.86 27.91 20.30
C GLN A 352 5.37 27.25 21.60
N ALA A 353 4.29 27.75 22.20
CA ALA A 353 3.70 27.15 23.39
C ALA A 353 3.21 25.72 23.13
N LEU A 354 2.52 25.47 22.01
CA LEU A 354 2.16 24.13 21.56
C LEU A 354 3.39 23.23 21.42
N CYS A 355 4.44 23.71 20.75
CA CYS A 355 5.66 22.92 20.56
C CYS A 355 6.41 22.63 21.86
N ASP A 356 6.39 23.53 22.84
CA ASP A 356 6.99 23.28 24.15
C ASP A 356 6.23 22.16 24.90
N ILE A 357 4.89 22.18 24.86
CA ILE A 357 4.04 21.12 25.43
C ILE A 357 4.28 19.79 24.72
N SER A 358 4.22 19.79 23.39
CA SER A 358 4.42 18.60 22.55
C SER A 358 5.80 17.96 22.79
N LYS A 359 6.87 18.77 22.88
CA LYS A 359 8.22 18.27 23.21
C LYS A 359 8.29 17.69 24.60
N GLY A 360 7.65 18.33 25.58
CA GLY A 360 7.56 17.83 26.95
C GLY A 360 6.90 16.44 27.03
N ALA A 361 5.90 16.19 26.18
CA ALA A 361 5.22 14.91 26.05
C ALA A 361 5.92 13.90 25.11
N GLN A 362 7.00 14.31 24.44
CA GLN A 362 7.70 13.52 23.41
C GLN A 362 6.84 13.18 22.18
N PHE A 363 5.83 14.00 21.89
CA PHE A 363 4.96 13.82 20.71
C PHE A 363 5.58 14.48 19.51
N SER A 364 5.68 13.76 18.39
CA SER A 364 6.14 14.32 17.13
C SER A 364 5.00 15.11 16.49
N THR A 365 4.82 16.38 16.88
CA THR A 365 3.70 17.20 16.38
C THR A 365 4.05 17.95 15.08
N LEU A 366 3.16 17.83 14.09
CA LEU A 366 3.10 18.69 12.92
C LEU A 366 1.92 19.66 13.02
N ILE A 367 2.07 20.85 12.47
CA ILE A 367 0.99 21.82 12.29
C ILE A 367 0.80 21.96 10.78
N LEU A 368 -0.35 21.50 10.29
CA LEU A 368 -0.65 21.32 8.87
C LEU A 368 -2.02 21.92 8.51
N PRO A 369 -2.31 22.23 7.25
CA PRO A 369 -3.68 22.35 6.76
C PRO A 369 -4.36 20.99 6.79
N ALA A 370 -5.66 20.95 7.12
CA ALA A 370 -6.46 19.71 7.08
C ALA A 370 -6.51 19.04 5.69
N ALA A 371 -6.16 19.78 4.62
CA ALA A 371 -6.05 19.24 3.27
C ALA A 371 -4.81 18.35 3.06
N LEU A 372 -3.84 18.36 3.99
CA LEU A 372 -2.60 17.58 3.95
C LEU A 372 -1.83 17.71 2.61
N ASP A 373 -1.89 18.90 2.03
CA ASP A 373 -1.41 19.23 0.69
C ASP A 373 -0.01 19.87 0.67
N ASP A 374 0.64 19.94 1.83
CA ASP A 374 1.92 20.61 2.06
C ASP A 374 1.95 22.11 1.72
N SER A 375 0.78 22.76 1.59
CA SER A 375 0.71 24.21 1.33
C SER A 375 1.26 25.05 2.48
N ARG A 376 1.30 24.49 3.69
CA ARG A 376 1.95 25.06 4.87
C ARG A 376 2.37 23.95 5.81
N ARG A 377 3.54 24.11 6.44
CA ARG A 377 4.07 23.11 7.37
C ARG A 377 4.87 23.76 8.48
N PHE A 378 4.57 23.37 9.72
CA PHE A 378 5.48 23.54 10.85
C PHE A 378 5.69 22.21 11.57
N SER A 379 6.92 21.97 12.00
CA SER A 379 7.27 20.82 12.83
C SER A 379 7.71 21.33 14.18
N CYS A 380 7.23 20.70 15.25
CA CYS A 380 7.78 20.95 16.57
C CYS A 380 9.13 20.25 16.75
N PHE A 381 9.38 19.12 16.08
CA PHE A 381 10.62 18.33 16.17
C PHE A 381 11.61 18.56 15.01
#